data_AF-A0A7W2AU77-F1
#
_entry.id   AF-A0A7W2AU77-F1
#
_cell.length_a   1.000
_cell.length_b   1.000
_cell.length_c   1.000
_cell.angle_alpha   90.00
_cell.angle_beta   90.00
_cell.angle_gamma   90.00
#
_symmetry.space_group_name_H-M   'P 1'
#
loop_
_entity.id
_entity.type
_entity.pdbx_description
1 polymer ?
#
loop_
_entity_poly.entity_id
_entity_poly.type
_entity_poly.pdbx_seq_one_letter_code
_entity_poly.pdbx_strand_id
1 'polypeptide(L)'
;MSVLTERKNRARKHVPLQIILALWCVFVANAWIFHSSVRSDWTSDGLLTVTESDRELIAALTGSVEVVIPLNLGPEIEDTLKTRVLLKSARWLEELSQVTPNRLQRPILIRVNQEGEKWAAERARRVPALEETDVDRIHFFHDGRRVSLSAEELADFRFPSALEPEGVAEILVDRTREGIESALRRLIRE
;
A
#
# COMPACT_ATOMS: atom_id res chain seq x y z
N MET A 1 22.75 60.23 1.92
CA MET A 1 21.50 59.46 1.65
C MET A 1 20.64 59.49 2.92
N SER A 2 19.32 59.67 2.81
CA SER A 2 18.47 59.80 4.02
C SER A 2 18.20 58.42 4.64
N VAL A 3 18.13 58.35 5.98
CA VAL A 3 17.87 57.12 6.74
C VAL A 3 16.55 56.43 6.29
N LEU A 4 15.59 57.21 5.79
CA LEU A 4 14.33 56.72 5.22
C LEU A 4 14.54 55.98 3.88
N THR A 5 15.52 56.37 3.07
CA THR A 5 15.81 55.71 1.79
C THR A 5 16.51 54.36 1.99
N GLU A 6 17.40 54.25 2.98
CA GLU A 6 18.02 52.98 3.38
C GLU A 6 17.02 51.99 3.96
N ARG A 7 16.11 52.45 4.84
CA ARG A 7 15.05 51.59 5.40
C ARG A 7 14.11 51.05 4.31
N LYS A 8 13.73 51.89 3.34
CA LYS A 8 12.86 51.49 2.23
C LYS A 8 13.53 50.47 1.29
N ASN A 9 14.84 50.62 1.03
CA ASN A 9 15.60 49.66 0.22
C ASN A 9 15.88 48.33 0.93
N ARG A 10 16.11 48.35 2.26
CA ARG A 10 16.17 47.11 3.05
C ARG A 10 14.82 46.39 3.04
N ALA A 11 13.72 47.09 3.33
CA ALA A 11 12.38 46.50 3.32
C ALA A 11 12.01 45.85 1.98
N ARG A 12 12.36 46.49 0.85
CA ARG A 12 12.15 45.94 -0.50
C ARG A 12 12.87 44.61 -0.78
N LYS A 13 13.97 44.33 -0.08
CA LYS A 13 14.71 43.06 -0.21
C LYS A 13 14.31 42.03 0.84
N HIS A 14 14.02 42.47 2.07
CA HIS A 14 13.69 41.56 3.17
C HIS A 14 12.27 41.00 3.06
N VAL A 15 11.29 41.79 2.60
CA VAL A 15 9.90 41.33 2.53
C VAL A 15 9.72 40.15 1.56
N PRO A 16 10.23 40.17 0.31
CA PRO A 16 10.13 39.03 -0.58
C PRO A 16 10.87 37.80 -0.06
N LEU A 17 12.05 38.01 0.54
CA LEU A 17 12.85 36.92 1.10
C LEU A 17 12.14 36.24 2.28
N GLN A 18 11.46 37.01 3.13
CA GLN A 18 10.65 36.49 4.23
C GLN A 18 9.44 35.69 3.71
N ILE A 19 8.80 36.14 2.61
CA ILE A 19 7.70 35.41 1.98
C ILE A 19 8.19 34.07 1.42
N ILE A 20 9.32 34.06 0.71
CA ILE A 20 9.91 32.82 0.17
C ILE A 20 10.29 31.87 1.31
N LEU A 21 10.90 32.39 2.38
CA LEU A 21 11.26 31.59 3.55
C LEU A 21 10.01 31.00 4.22
N ALA A 22 8.93 31.78 4.37
CA ALA A 22 7.67 31.29 4.93
C ALA A 22 7.06 30.18 4.07
N LEU A 23 7.03 30.35 2.74
CA LEU A 23 6.59 29.31 1.81
C LEU A 23 7.45 28.05 1.90
N TRP A 24 8.77 28.20 2.04
CA TRP A 24 9.69 27.08 2.23
C TRP A 24 9.45 26.36 3.55
N CYS A 25 9.27 27.09 4.66
CA CYS A 25 8.95 26.50 5.96
C CYS A 25 7.62 25.73 5.92
N VAL A 26 6.58 26.25 5.25
CA VAL A 26 5.30 25.55 5.05
C VAL A 26 5.50 24.30 4.20
N PHE A 27 6.27 24.37 3.11
CA PHE A 27 6.59 23.21 2.29
C PHE A 27 7.32 22.13 3.08
N VAL A 28 8.34 22.49 3.87
CA VAL A 28 9.10 21.55 4.72
C VAL A 28 8.23 20.96 5.81
N ALA A 29 7.38 21.75 6.46
CA ALA A 29 6.45 21.25 7.47
C ALA A 29 5.45 20.26 6.87
N ASN A 30 4.87 20.57 5.70
CA ASN A 30 3.97 19.64 5.00
C ASN A 30 4.69 18.38 4.56
N ALA A 31 5.89 18.51 3.97
CA ALA A 31 6.70 17.35 3.59
C ALA A 31 7.05 16.51 4.82
N TRP A 32 7.37 17.13 5.97
CA TRP A 32 7.69 16.43 7.21
C TRP A 32 6.47 15.75 7.83
N ILE A 33 5.31 16.41 7.90
CA ILE A 33 4.07 15.81 8.43
C ILE A 33 3.61 14.66 7.54
N PHE A 34 3.67 14.84 6.22
CA PHE A 34 3.36 13.78 5.26
C PHE A 34 4.35 12.62 5.38
N HIS A 35 5.65 12.90 5.53
CA HIS A 35 6.66 11.84 5.66
C HIS A 35 6.65 11.15 7.04
N SER A 36 6.32 11.87 8.12
CA SER A 36 6.27 11.33 9.48
C SER A 36 4.98 10.58 9.78
N SER A 37 3.82 11.01 9.27
CA SER A 37 2.60 10.19 9.29
C SER A 37 2.80 8.89 8.52
N VAL A 38 3.38 8.98 7.31
CA VAL A 38 3.71 7.79 6.52
C VAL A 38 4.71 6.90 7.25
N ARG A 39 5.79 7.44 7.85
CA ARG A 39 6.86 6.64 8.48
C ARG A 39 6.52 6.12 9.89
N SER A 40 5.74 6.86 10.69
CA SER A 40 5.28 6.46 12.03
C SER A 40 4.56 5.12 11.99
N ASP A 41 3.66 4.98 11.03
CA ASP A 41 2.91 3.75 10.77
C ASP A 41 3.78 2.61 10.20
N TRP A 42 4.97 2.87 9.61
CA TRP A 42 5.87 1.78 9.15
C TRP A 42 6.62 1.13 10.31
N THR A 43 6.75 1.85 11.42
CA THR A 43 7.49 1.41 12.62
C THR A 43 6.59 0.87 13.72
N SER A 44 5.30 1.23 13.74
CA SER A 44 4.32 0.67 14.68
C SER A 44 3.77 -0.70 14.23
N ASP A 45 3.94 -1.05 12.96
CA ASP A 45 3.72 -2.39 12.43
C ASP A 45 4.73 -3.34 13.07
N GLY A 46 4.33 -3.93 14.19
CA GLY A 46 5.08 -4.91 14.95
C GLY A 46 5.73 -5.93 14.04
N LEU A 47 6.95 -6.34 14.41
CA LEU A 47 7.67 -7.46 13.81
C LEU A 47 6.67 -8.49 13.29
N LEU A 48 6.67 -8.68 11.97
CA LEU A 48 5.83 -9.66 11.27
C LEU A 48 6.29 -11.08 11.64
N THR A 49 6.08 -11.45 12.90
CA THR A 49 6.45 -12.75 13.44
C THR A 49 5.40 -13.78 13.05
N VAL A 50 5.83 -14.77 12.28
CA VAL A 50 5.06 -15.99 12.01
C VAL A 50 4.84 -16.73 13.32
N THR A 51 3.57 -16.93 13.66
CA THR A 51 3.09 -17.68 14.82
C THR A 51 2.86 -19.15 14.48
N GLU A 52 2.65 -20.00 15.48
CA GLU A 52 2.35 -21.42 15.25
C GLU A 52 1.04 -21.64 14.48
N SER A 53 0.01 -20.83 14.75
CA SER A 53 -1.25 -20.92 14.01
C SER A 53 -1.09 -20.61 12.53
N ASP A 54 -0.15 -19.72 12.17
CA ASP A 54 0.14 -19.46 10.75
C ASP A 54 0.84 -20.68 10.10
N ARG A 55 1.73 -21.34 10.84
CA ARG A 55 2.40 -22.56 10.35
C ARG A 55 1.40 -23.68 10.11
N GLU A 56 0.47 -23.87 11.04
CA GLU A 56 -0.63 -24.84 10.90
C GLU A 56 -1.51 -24.51 9.70
N LEU A 57 -1.85 -23.23 9.51
CA LEU A 57 -2.65 -22.76 8.37
C LEU A 57 -1.97 -23.07 7.04
N ILE A 58 -0.67 -22.76 6.89
CA ILE A 58 0.08 -23.04 5.67
C ILE A 58 0.27 -24.53 5.45
N ALA A 59 0.50 -25.31 6.52
CA ALA A 59 0.61 -26.76 6.44
C ALA A 59 -0.70 -27.43 6.00
N ALA A 60 -1.84 -26.83 6.32
CA ALA A 60 -3.16 -27.32 5.93
C ALA A 60 -3.51 -27.07 4.46
N LEU A 61 -2.74 -26.26 3.72
CA LEU A 61 -2.93 -26.07 2.29
C LEU A 61 -2.74 -27.39 1.53
N THR A 62 -3.72 -27.78 0.73
CA THR A 62 -3.76 -29.08 0.04
C THR A 62 -2.78 -29.17 -1.14
N GLY A 63 -2.30 -28.04 -1.67
CA GLY A 63 -1.26 -27.98 -2.70
C GLY A 63 -0.52 -26.64 -2.71
N SER A 64 0.21 -26.37 -3.80
CA SER A 64 0.88 -25.08 -4.00
C SER A 64 -0.15 -23.99 -4.29
N VAL A 65 -0.02 -22.86 -3.61
CA VAL A 65 -0.79 -21.64 -3.83
C VAL A 65 0.13 -20.59 -4.43
N GLU A 66 -0.25 -20.07 -5.59
CA GLU A 66 0.45 -18.98 -6.25
C GLU A 66 -0.24 -17.66 -5.92
N VAL A 67 0.54 -16.59 -5.71
CA VAL A 67 -0.02 -15.29 -5.32
C VAL A 67 0.44 -14.21 -6.28
N VAL A 68 -0.51 -13.43 -6.79
CA VAL A 68 -0.26 -12.30 -7.71
C VAL A 68 -0.92 -11.05 -7.13
N ILE A 69 -0.15 -9.96 -7.08
CA ILE A 69 -0.60 -8.67 -6.53
C ILE A 69 -0.31 -7.57 -7.56
N PRO A 70 -1.26 -7.28 -8.45
CA PRO A 70 -1.21 -6.13 -9.35
C PRO A 70 -1.46 -4.84 -8.56
N LEU A 71 -0.53 -3.89 -8.67
CA LEU A 71 -0.53 -2.62 -7.96
C LEU A 71 -0.72 -1.45 -8.92
N ASN A 72 -1.72 -0.62 -8.66
CA ASN A 72 -1.90 0.68 -9.30
C ASN A 72 -1.11 1.75 -8.52
N LEU A 73 0.07 2.10 -9.03
CA LEU A 73 0.88 3.19 -8.45
C LEU A 73 0.41 4.55 -8.99
N GLY A 74 -0.84 4.90 -8.73
CA GLY A 74 -1.40 6.18 -9.11
C GLY A 74 -0.98 7.32 -8.17
N PRO A 75 -1.12 8.58 -8.61
CA PRO A 75 -0.76 9.76 -7.80
C PRO A 75 -1.82 10.11 -6.75
N GLU A 76 -2.98 9.45 -6.78
CA GLU A 76 -4.08 9.74 -5.86
C GLU A 76 -3.77 9.20 -4.45
N ILE A 77 -4.29 9.89 -3.44
CA ILE A 77 -4.07 9.48 -2.04
C ILE A 77 -4.72 8.13 -1.74
N GLU A 78 -5.83 7.83 -2.42
CA GLU A 78 -6.52 6.55 -2.36
C GLU A 78 -5.62 5.40 -2.86
N ASP A 79 -5.05 5.55 -4.06
CA ASP A 79 -4.11 4.59 -4.62
C ASP A 79 -2.90 4.36 -3.70
N THR A 80 -2.41 5.43 -3.08
CA THR A 80 -1.27 5.37 -2.15
C THR A 80 -1.60 4.54 -0.90
N LEU A 81 -2.78 4.74 -0.30
CA LEU A 81 -3.20 4.00 0.88
C LEU A 81 -3.53 2.54 0.57
N LYS A 82 -4.20 2.25 -0.56
CA LYS A 82 -4.45 0.87 -1.01
C LYS A 82 -3.14 0.13 -1.29
N THR A 83 -2.25 0.76 -2.05
CA THR A 83 -0.90 0.22 -2.33
C THR A 83 -0.17 -0.11 -1.04
N ARG A 84 -0.26 0.75 -0.03
CA ARG A 84 0.39 0.55 1.26
C ARG A 84 -0.10 -0.73 1.96
N VAL A 85 -1.41 -0.94 2.04
CA VAL A 85 -1.99 -2.16 2.64
C VAL A 85 -1.59 -3.40 1.85
N LEU A 86 -1.61 -3.33 0.51
CA LEU A 86 -1.21 -4.44 -0.35
C LEU A 86 0.29 -4.76 -0.24
N LEU A 87 1.16 -3.76 -0.11
CA LEU A 87 2.60 -3.98 0.13
C LEU A 87 2.87 -4.59 1.50
N LYS A 88 2.15 -4.15 2.54
CA LYS A 88 2.21 -4.79 3.87
C LYS A 88 1.77 -6.25 3.80
N SER A 89 0.68 -6.51 3.10
CA SER A 89 0.16 -7.86 2.84
C SER A 89 1.18 -8.73 2.10
N ALA A 90 1.82 -8.17 1.07
CA ALA A 90 2.86 -8.86 0.31
C ALA A 90 4.06 -9.25 1.19
N ARG A 91 4.50 -8.35 2.09
CA ARG A 91 5.56 -8.67 3.06
C ARG A 91 5.16 -9.81 3.98
N TRP A 92 3.95 -9.78 4.52
CA TRP A 92 3.44 -10.88 5.36
C TRP A 92 3.38 -12.21 4.60
N LEU A 93 2.87 -12.21 3.37
CA LEU A 93 2.83 -13.38 2.50
C LEU A 93 4.22 -13.90 2.14
N GLU A 94 5.20 -13.00 1.97
CA GLU A 94 6.59 -13.38 1.78
C GLU A 94 7.14 -14.11 3.01
N GLU A 95 6.91 -13.62 4.21
CA GLU A 95 7.28 -14.32 5.46
C GLU A 95 6.61 -15.69 5.57
N LEU A 96 5.31 -15.78 5.28
CA LEU A 96 4.58 -17.07 5.27
C LEU A 96 5.13 -18.05 4.22
N SER A 97 5.50 -17.56 3.04
CA SER A 97 6.06 -18.40 1.97
C SER A 97 7.41 -19.03 2.37
N GLN A 98 8.16 -18.39 3.27
CA GLN A 98 9.44 -18.93 3.76
C GLN A 98 9.25 -20.11 4.72
N VAL A 99 8.09 -20.19 5.39
CA VAL A 99 7.76 -21.30 6.31
C VAL A 99 7.64 -22.62 5.56
N THR A 100 6.91 -22.63 4.45
CA THR A 100 6.74 -23.82 3.60
C THR A 100 6.65 -23.41 2.13
N PRO A 101 7.81 -23.27 1.45
CA PRO A 101 7.86 -22.76 0.07
C PRO A 101 7.11 -23.62 -0.96
N ASN A 102 6.91 -24.91 -0.66
CA ASN A 102 6.20 -25.85 -1.54
C ASN A 102 4.66 -25.70 -1.47
N ARG A 103 4.15 -24.97 -0.46
CA ARG A 103 2.70 -24.80 -0.20
C ARG A 103 2.22 -23.38 -0.53
N LEU A 104 3.02 -22.38 -0.21
CA LEU A 104 2.73 -20.98 -0.56
C LEU A 104 3.93 -20.41 -1.31
N GLN A 105 3.72 -20.00 -2.55
CA GLN A 105 4.76 -19.35 -3.33
C GLN A 105 4.91 -17.88 -2.91
N ARG A 106 6.11 -17.33 -3.17
CA ARG A 106 6.36 -15.91 -2.95
C ARG A 106 5.40 -15.06 -3.81
N PRO A 107 4.86 -13.96 -3.27
CA PRO A 107 3.94 -13.12 -4.01
C PRO A 107 4.64 -12.42 -5.18
N ILE A 108 4.00 -12.45 -6.34
CA ILE A 108 4.46 -11.75 -7.53
C ILE A 108 3.82 -10.36 -7.54
N LEU A 109 4.64 -9.34 -7.30
CA LEU A 109 4.23 -7.95 -7.41
C LEU A 109 4.37 -7.48 -8.87
N ILE A 110 3.32 -6.83 -9.38
CA ILE A 110 3.31 -6.27 -10.73
C ILE A 110 2.81 -4.83 -10.66
N ARG A 111 3.65 -3.87 -11.04
CA ARG A 111 3.27 -2.45 -11.05
C ARG A 111 2.56 -2.15 -12.36
N VAL A 112 1.23 -2.22 -12.39
CA VAL A 112 0.44 -2.22 -13.64
C VAL A 112 0.75 -1.01 -14.53
N ASN A 113 0.89 0.18 -13.93
CA ASN A 113 1.17 1.42 -14.66
C ASN A 113 2.60 1.50 -15.24
N GLN A 114 3.54 0.72 -14.70
CA GLN A 114 4.97 0.75 -15.08
C GLN A 114 5.38 -0.50 -15.87
N GLU A 115 4.70 -1.63 -15.65
CA GLU A 115 5.01 -2.96 -16.15
C GLU A 115 3.81 -3.54 -16.93
N GLY A 116 3.15 -2.72 -17.76
CA GLY A 116 1.92 -3.11 -18.47
C GLY A 116 2.06 -4.37 -19.35
N GLU A 117 3.20 -4.58 -20.01
CA GLU A 117 3.48 -5.79 -20.80
C GLU A 117 3.57 -7.04 -19.91
N LYS A 118 4.23 -6.93 -18.76
CA LYS A 118 4.32 -8.01 -17.77
C LYS A 118 2.95 -8.33 -17.19
N TRP A 119 2.14 -7.30 -16.93
CA TRP A 119 0.75 -7.47 -16.50
C TRP A 119 -0.07 -8.24 -17.54
N ALA A 120 -0.04 -7.81 -18.80
CA ALA A 120 -0.73 -8.50 -19.89
C ALA A 120 -0.27 -9.97 -20.05
N ALA A 121 1.03 -10.23 -19.93
CA ALA A 121 1.60 -11.57 -19.99
C ALA A 121 1.14 -12.46 -18.82
N GLU A 122 1.15 -11.94 -17.59
CA GLU A 122 0.68 -12.68 -16.42
C GLU A 122 -0.84 -12.94 -16.49
N ARG A 123 -1.65 -11.97 -16.92
CA ARG A 123 -3.09 -12.19 -17.13
C ARG A 123 -3.37 -13.34 -18.09
N ALA A 124 -2.64 -13.41 -19.20
CA ALA A 124 -2.80 -14.45 -20.22
C ALA A 124 -2.33 -15.84 -19.78
N ARG A 125 -1.44 -15.93 -18.77
CA ARG A 125 -0.87 -17.20 -18.29
C ARG A 125 -1.72 -17.87 -17.20
N ARG A 126 -2.59 -17.15 -16.50
CA ARG A 126 -3.34 -17.67 -15.34
C ARG A 126 -4.67 -18.32 -15.74
N VAL A 127 -5.10 -19.31 -14.94
CA VAL A 127 -6.37 -20.01 -15.12
C VAL A 127 -7.13 -20.01 -13.77
N PRO A 128 -8.36 -19.48 -13.70
CA PRO A 128 -8.99 -18.61 -14.69
C PRO A 128 -8.17 -17.33 -14.95
N ALA A 129 -8.28 -16.78 -16.16
CA ALA A 129 -7.52 -15.59 -16.55
C ALA A 129 -7.91 -14.39 -15.68
N LEU A 130 -6.91 -13.57 -15.33
CA LEU A 130 -7.13 -12.29 -14.66
C LEU A 130 -7.72 -11.28 -15.66
N GLU A 131 -8.71 -10.50 -15.21
CA GLU A 131 -9.31 -9.43 -15.98
C GLU A 131 -8.44 -8.17 -15.94
N GLU A 132 -8.72 -7.18 -16.80
CA GLU A 132 -8.00 -5.90 -16.77
C GLU A 132 -8.29 -5.08 -15.51
N THR A 133 -9.47 -5.30 -14.93
CA THR A 133 -9.99 -4.63 -13.72
C THR A 133 -9.53 -5.30 -12.42
N ASP A 134 -8.86 -6.45 -12.51
CA ASP A 134 -8.29 -7.17 -11.37
C ASP A 134 -6.99 -6.49 -10.92
N VAL A 135 -7.07 -5.22 -10.52
CA VAL A 135 -5.96 -4.40 -10.01
C VAL A 135 -6.27 -3.99 -8.56
N ASP A 136 -5.24 -3.72 -7.75
CA ASP A 136 -5.34 -3.37 -6.32
C ASP A 136 -6.01 -4.45 -5.47
N ARG A 137 -5.75 -5.71 -5.85
CA ARG A 137 -6.26 -6.91 -5.20
C ARG A 137 -5.15 -7.93 -5.04
N ILE A 138 -5.28 -8.80 -4.05
CA ILE A 138 -4.44 -9.98 -3.89
C ILE A 138 -5.17 -11.17 -4.50
N HIS A 139 -4.56 -11.83 -5.48
CA HIS A 139 -5.13 -13.01 -6.12
C HIS A 139 -4.35 -14.26 -5.71
N PHE A 140 -5.05 -15.21 -5.10
CA PHE A 140 -4.56 -16.53 -4.77
C PHE A 140 -5.06 -17.53 -5.79
N PHE A 141 -4.13 -18.30 -6.37
CA PHE A 141 -4.41 -19.35 -7.33
C PHE A 141 -4.05 -20.71 -6.73
N HIS A 142 -5.00 -21.63 -6.78
CA HIS A 142 -4.80 -22.97 -6.29
C HIS A 142 -5.67 -23.96 -7.08
N ASP A 143 -5.04 -24.93 -7.74
CA ASP A 143 -5.72 -26.01 -8.48
C ASP A 143 -6.82 -25.51 -9.44
N GLY A 144 -6.50 -24.51 -10.26
CA GLY A 144 -7.43 -23.91 -11.23
C GLY A 144 -8.53 -23.01 -10.61
N ARG A 145 -8.46 -22.75 -9.30
CA ARG A 145 -9.38 -21.87 -8.57
C ARG A 145 -8.69 -20.55 -8.24
N ARG A 146 -9.50 -19.50 -8.10
CA ARG A 146 -9.06 -18.15 -7.76
C ARG A 146 -9.85 -17.60 -6.59
N VAL A 147 -9.14 -17.19 -5.53
CA VAL A 147 -9.68 -16.37 -4.45
C VAL A 147 -9.02 -15.00 -4.52
N SER A 148 -9.82 -13.94 -4.52
CA SER A 148 -9.32 -12.56 -4.57
C SER A 148 -9.68 -11.85 -3.27
N LEU A 149 -8.79 -10.99 -2.78
CA LEU A 149 -9.03 -10.05 -1.69
C LEU A 149 -8.77 -8.63 -2.16
N SER A 150 -9.71 -7.71 -1.92
CA SER A 150 -9.48 -6.29 -2.17
C SER A 150 -8.77 -5.60 -1.02
N ALA A 151 -8.17 -4.44 -1.30
CA ALA A 151 -7.56 -3.62 -0.27
C ALA A 151 -8.58 -3.24 0.84
N GLU A 152 -9.84 -3.03 0.47
CA GLU A 152 -10.95 -2.72 1.39
C GLU A 152 -11.40 -3.91 2.23
N GLU A 153 -11.12 -5.14 1.81
CA GLU A 153 -11.31 -6.33 2.66
C GLU A 153 -10.18 -6.49 3.69
N LEU A 154 -9.01 -5.89 3.42
CA LEU A 154 -7.81 -5.96 4.25
C LEU A 154 -7.71 -4.77 5.23
N ALA A 155 -8.39 -3.66 4.95
CA ALA A 155 -8.37 -2.48 5.80
C ALA A 155 -9.59 -1.59 5.61
N ASP A 156 -9.98 -0.90 6.69
CA ASP A 156 -10.96 0.18 6.63
C ASP A 156 -10.25 1.49 6.35
N PHE A 157 -10.67 2.22 5.31
CA PHE A 157 -10.09 3.50 4.92
C PHE A 157 -11.02 4.65 5.25
N ARG A 158 -10.45 5.79 5.65
CA ARG A 158 -11.11 7.09 5.62
C ARG A 158 -10.48 7.93 4.53
N PHE A 159 -11.30 8.45 3.62
CA PHE A 159 -10.88 9.40 2.61
C PHE A 159 -11.51 10.78 2.85
N PRO A 160 -10.83 11.87 2.47
CA PRO A 160 -11.42 13.21 2.49
C PRO A 160 -12.65 13.25 1.57
N SER A 161 -13.69 13.94 1.98
CA SER A 161 -14.91 14.10 1.18
C SER A 161 -15.10 15.56 0.78
N ALA A 162 -15.95 15.82 -0.22
CA ALA A 162 -16.30 17.20 -0.60
C ALA A 162 -16.92 18.01 0.56
N LEU A 163 -17.50 17.32 1.56
CA LEU A 163 -18.09 17.93 2.76
C LEU A 163 -17.06 18.12 3.90
N GLU A 164 -15.96 17.36 3.87
CA GLU A 164 -14.85 17.44 4.83
C GLU A 164 -13.52 17.56 4.07
N PRO A 165 -13.25 18.68 3.39
CA PRO A 165 -12.08 18.85 2.55
C PRO A 165 -10.77 18.90 3.35
N GLU A 166 -10.84 19.23 4.65
CA GLU A 166 -9.70 19.18 5.57
C GLU A 166 -9.50 17.78 6.20
N GLY A 167 -10.35 16.81 5.85
CA GLY A 167 -10.18 15.43 6.28
C GLY A 167 -8.82 14.88 5.83
N VAL A 168 -8.16 14.13 6.70
CA VAL A 168 -6.91 13.45 6.37
C VAL A 168 -7.24 12.03 5.91
N ALA A 169 -6.64 11.60 4.80
CA ALA A 169 -6.75 10.22 4.37
C ALA A 169 -5.94 9.31 5.31
N GLU A 170 -6.58 8.29 5.87
CA GLU A 170 -5.94 7.41 6.85
C GLU A 170 -6.50 5.98 6.78
N ILE A 171 -5.71 5.03 7.28
CA ILE A 171 -6.14 3.64 7.52
C ILE A 171 -6.69 3.59 8.93
N LEU A 172 -8.00 3.36 9.07
CA LEU A 172 -8.69 3.34 10.35
C LEU A 172 -8.48 2.01 11.09
N VAL A 173 -8.57 0.91 10.35
CA VAL A 173 -8.42 -0.45 10.89
C VAL A 173 -7.61 -1.26 9.91
N ASP A 174 -6.55 -1.89 10.40
CA ASP A 174 -5.77 -2.85 9.63
C ASP A 174 -6.22 -4.27 10.00
N ARG A 175 -6.73 -5.00 9.00
CA ARG A 175 -7.17 -6.41 9.10
C ARG A 175 -6.40 -7.29 8.13
N THR A 176 -5.17 -6.89 7.79
CA THR A 176 -4.37 -7.55 6.76
C THR A 176 -4.20 -9.03 7.07
N ARG A 177 -3.88 -9.34 8.34
CA ARG A 177 -3.62 -10.70 8.79
C ARG A 177 -4.89 -11.55 8.77
N GLU A 178 -5.97 -11.04 9.32
CA GLU A 178 -7.28 -11.69 9.37
C GLU A 178 -7.84 -11.92 7.97
N GLY A 179 -7.70 -10.95 7.06
CA GLY A 179 -8.13 -11.05 5.68
C GLY A 179 -7.37 -12.14 4.92
N ILE A 180 -6.03 -12.14 5.02
CA ILE A 180 -5.18 -13.17 4.40
C ILE A 180 -5.50 -14.55 4.98
N GLU A 181 -5.60 -14.67 6.30
CA GLU A 181 -5.96 -15.92 6.95
C GLU A 181 -7.32 -16.45 6.47
N SER A 182 -8.32 -15.56 6.38
CA SER A 182 -9.64 -15.90 5.87
C SER A 182 -9.58 -16.42 4.44
N ALA A 183 -8.83 -15.76 3.54
CA ALA A 183 -8.66 -16.24 2.16
C ALA A 183 -7.96 -17.60 2.08
N LEU A 184 -6.88 -17.80 2.85
CA LEU A 184 -6.19 -19.09 2.90
C LEU A 184 -7.10 -20.20 3.45
N ARG A 185 -7.90 -19.90 4.49
CA ARG A 185 -8.91 -20.85 5.02
C ARG A 185 -9.99 -21.19 4.00
N ARG A 186 -10.41 -20.24 3.16
CA ARG A 186 -11.35 -20.49 2.06
C ARG A 186 -10.77 -21.47 1.05
N LEU A 187 -9.50 -21.30 0.67
CA LEU A 187 -8.81 -22.22 -0.25
C LEU A 187 -8.71 -23.66 0.28
N ILE A 188 -8.66 -23.84 1.61
CA ILE A 188 -8.60 -25.16 2.26
C ILE A 188 -9.98 -25.84 2.29
N ARG A 189 -11.06 -25.06 2.45
CA ARG A 189 -12.42 -25.58 2.69
C ARG A 189 -13.20 -25.81 1.40
N GLU A 190 -13.07 -24.90 0.44
CA GLU A 190 -13.64 -25.02 -0.89
C GLU A 190 -12.84 -26.04 -1.71
#